data_AF-A0A3P1W5G1-F1
#
_entry.id   AF-A0A3P1W5G1-F1
#
_cell.length_a   1.000
_cell.length_b   1.000
_cell.length_c   1.000
_cell.angle_alpha   90.00
_cell.angle_beta   90.00
_cell.angle_gamma   90.00
#
_symmetry.space_group_name_H-M   'P 1'
#
loop_
_entity.id
_entity.type
_entity.pdbx_description
1 polymer ?
#
loop_
_entity_poly.entity_id
_entity_poly.type
_entity_poly.pdbx_seq_one_letter_code
_entity_poly.pdbx_strand_id
1 'polypeptide(L)'
;MNLSSKERAFLKKITHGLEPVVRIGKDGIDDNVIESMASVVKKRELIKVKVLQNSDVEIGRELGNELAFRTKSFFVDSIGKIMIFFKPNNKDGKITKDFNEFKKKGKK
;
A
#
# COMPACT_ATOMS: atom_id res chain seq x y z
N MET A 1 -3.20 12.52 6.47
CA MET A 1 -2.59 12.94 5.19
C MET A 1 -3.24 12.16 4.07
N ASN A 2 -3.72 12.82 3.03
CA ASN A 2 -4.23 12.13 1.83
C ASN A 2 -3.21 12.25 0.69
N LEU A 3 -3.02 11.17 -0.06
CA LEU A 3 -2.24 11.16 -1.30
C LEU A 3 -3.06 11.83 -2.42
N SER A 4 -2.45 12.80 -3.10
CA SER A 4 -2.93 13.42 -4.34
C SER A 4 -2.86 12.44 -5.51
N SER A 5 -3.62 12.70 -6.57
CA SER A 5 -3.61 11.88 -7.80
C SER A 5 -2.21 11.74 -8.41
N LYS A 6 -1.39 12.80 -8.39
CA LYS A 6 0.00 12.78 -8.88
C LYS A 6 0.90 11.88 -8.02
N GLU A 7 0.73 11.95 -6.70
CA GLU A 7 1.47 11.13 -5.72
C GLU A 7 1.11 9.65 -5.85
N ARG A 8 -0.18 9.35 -6.04
CA ARG A 8 -0.65 7.97 -6.30
C ARG A 8 -0.07 7.42 -7.59
N ALA A 9 -0.07 8.18 -8.68
CA ALA A 9 0.51 7.76 -9.95
C ALA A 9 2.01 7.45 -9.83
N PHE A 10 2.75 8.27 -9.10
CA PHE A 10 4.17 8.04 -8.83
C PHE A 10 4.42 6.73 -8.06
N LEU A 11 3.71 6.53 -6.94
CA LEU A 11 3.83 5.30 -6.14
C LEU A 11 3.38 4.07 -6.94
N LYS A 12 2.31 4.18 -7.71
CA LYS A 12 1.83 3.13 -8.61
C LYS A 12 2.89 2.73 -9.63
N LYS A 13 3.60 3.70 -10.23
CA LYS A 13 4.72 3.45 -11.16
C LYS A 13 5.80 2.57 -10.53
N ILE A 14 6.22 2.88 -9.30
CA ILE A 14 7.23 2.11 -8.56
C ILE A 14 6.74 0.67 -8.33
N THR A 15 5.43 0.48 -8.13
CA THR A 15 4.89 -0.85 -7.84
C THR A 15 4.92 -1.79 -9.03
N HIS A 16 5.04 -1.35 -10.28
CA HIS A 16 4.95 -2.28 -11.43
C HIS A 16 5.98 -3.41 -11.37
N GLY A 17 7.19 -3.16 -10.86
CA GLY A 17 8.23 -4.18 -10.66
C GLY A 17 8.13 -4.97 -9.35
N LEU A 18 7.13 -4.70 -8.51
CA LEU A 18 6.96 -5.36 -7.22
C LEU A 18 5.94 -6.50 -7.31
N GLU A 19 6.23 -7.62 -6.67
CA GLU A 19 5.29 -8.71 -6.48
C GLU A 19 4.45 -8.52 -5.20
N PRO A 20 3.23 -9.09 -5.14
CA PRO A 20 2.43 -9.09 -3.92
C PRO A 20 3.09 -9.95 -2.84
N VAL A 21 3.38 -9.30 -1.72
CA VAL A 21 4.08 -9.88 -0.57
C VAL A 21 3.15 -10.36 0.53
N VAL A 22 1.91 -9.86 0.53
CA VAL A 22 0.83 -10.35 1.40
C VAL A 22 -0.29 -10.87 0.53
N ARG A 23 -0.92 -11.97 0.96
CA ARG A 23 -2.04 -12.60 0.27
C ARG A 23 -3.19 -12.81 1.24
N ILE A 24 -4.40 -12.47 0.80
CA ILE A 24 -5.65 -12.62 1.56
C ILE A 24 -6.40 -13.81 0.99
N GLY A 25 -6.60 -14.85 1.80
CA GLY A 25 -7.22 -16.12 1.41
C GLY A 25 -8.71 -16.19 1.72
N LYS A 26 -9.23 -17.41 1.83
CA LYS A 26 -10.65 -17.70 2.10
C LYS A 26 -11.10 -17.13 3.45
N ASP A 27 -10.24 -17.20 4.46
CA ASP A 27 -10.48 -16.65 5.80
C ASP A 27 -10.54 -15.12 5.83
N GLY A 28 -10.29 -14.46 4.70
CA GLY A 28 -10.42 -13.01 4.56
C GLY A 28 -9.35 -12.26 5.34
N ILE A 29 -9.77 -11.13 5.92
CA ILE A 29 -8.90 -10.21 6.64
C ILE A 29 -9.11 -10.44 8.13
N ASP A 30 -8.13 -11.09 8.76
CA ASP A 30 -8.04 -11.27 10.20
C ASP A 30 -6.91 -10.39 10.80
N ASP A 31 -6.90 -10.21 12.12
CA ASP A 31 -5.85 -9.46 12.82
C ASP A 31 -4.43 -9.96 12.49
N ASN A 32 -4.23 -11.26 12.29
CA ASN A 32 -2.94 -11.81 11.84
C ASN A 32 -2.50 -11.24 10.48
N VAL A 33 -3.44 -11.08 9.54
CA VAL A 33 -3.16 -10.50 8.21
C VAL A 33 -2.80 -9.03 8.35
N ILE A 34 -3.50 -8.32 9.23
CA ILE A 34 -3.29 -6.88 9.46
C ILE A 34 -1.93 -6.64 10.11
N GLU A 35 -1.55 -7.43 11.12
CA GLU A 35 -0.23 -7.36 11.75
C GLU A 35 0.90 -7.67 10.77
N SER A 36 0.70 -8.70 9.93
CA SER A 36 1.62 -9.04 8.85
C SER A 36 1.76 -7.89 7.86
N MET A 37 0.65 -7.32 7.37
CA MET A 37 0.66 -6.13 6.53
C MET A 37 1.39 -4.97 7.19
N ALA A 38 1.11 -4.67 8.45
CA ALA A 38 1.71 -3.57 9.20
C ALA A 38 3.22 -3.72 9.33
N SER A 39 3.71 -4.94 9.61
CA SER A 39 5.13 -5.24 9.69
C SER A 39 5.82 -5.15 8.32
N VAL A 40 5.22 -5.72 7.29
CA VAL A 40 5.81 -5.75 5.95
C VAL A 40 5.83 -4.35 5.32
N VAL A 41 4.75 -3.57 5.45
CA VAL A 41 4.71 -2.18 4.93
C VAL A 41 5.67 -1.27 5.69
N LYS A 42 5.89 -1.50 6.99
CA LYS A 42 6.88 -0.75 7.77
C LYS A 42 8.32 -1.03 7.28
N LYS A 43 8.62 -2.26 6.88
CA LYS A 43 9.97 -2.66 6.43
C LYS A 43 10.24 -2.30 4.97
N ARG A 44 9.24 -2.49 4.09
CA ARG A 44 9.40 -2.31 2.63
C ARG A 44 8.93 -0.95 2.12
N GLU A 45 8.25 -0.16 2.96
CA GLU A 45 7.65 1.13 2.65
C GLU A 45 6.50 1.08 1.64
N LEU A 46 6.58 0.25 0.61
CA LEU A 46 5.58 0.08 -0.45
C LEU A 46 5.33 -1.40 -0.68
N ILE A 47 4.07 -1.82 -0.56
CA ILE A 47 3.69 -3.22 -0.68
C ILE A 47 2.48 -3.41 -1.59
N LYS A 48 2.43 -4.57 -2.22
CA LYS A 48 1.24 -5.09 -2.89
C LYS A 48 0.62 -6.19 -2.03
N VAL A 49 -0.69 -6.12 -1.84
CA VAL A 49 -1.51 -7.11 -1.14
C VAL A 49 -2.47 -7.72 -2.15
N LYS A 50 -2.39 -9.03 -2.36
CA LYS A 50 -3.25 -9.73 -3.34
C LYS A 50 -4.38 -10.45 -2.63
N VAL A 51 -5.62 -10.17 -3.02
CA VAL A 51 -6.78 -10.98 -2.62
C VAL A 51 -6.88 -12.17 -3.54
N LEU A 52 -6.95 -13.37 -2.98
CA LEU A 52 -7.06 -14.60 -3.76
C LEU A 52 -8.48 -14.73 -4.34
N GLN A 53 -8.63 -15.58 -5.36
CA GLN A 53 -9.91 -15.71 -6.06
C GLN A 53 -11.01 -16.29 -5.17
N ASN A 54 -10.62 -17.19 -4.27
CA ASN A 54 -11.44 -17.90 -3.30
C ASN A 54 -11.76 -17.09 -2.03
N SER A 55 -11.49 -15.78 -2.03
CA SER A 55 -11.81 -14.88 -0.93
C SER A 55 -13.06 -14.08 -1.28
N ASP A 56 -13.99 -14.01 -0.34
CA ASP A 56 -15.19 -13.16 -0.39
C ASP A 56 -14.88 -11.67 -0.11
N VAL A 57 -13.61 -11.33 0.09
CA VAL A 57 -13.17 -9.95 0.32
C VAL A 57 -13.33 -9.13 -0.95
N GLU A 58 -14.25 -8.17 -0.90
CA GLU A 58 -14.45 -7.18 -1.96
C GLU A 58 -13.41 -6.07 -1.89
N ILE A 59 -12.66 -5.86 -2.97
CA ILE A 59 -11.68 -4.79 -3.03
C ILE A 59 -12.38 -3.48 -3.36
N GLY A 60 -12.40 -2.59 -2.39
CA GLY A 60 -12.92 -1.24 -2.52
C GLY A 60 -11.99 -0.21 -1.91
N ARG A 61 -12.25 1.05 -2.23
CA ARG A 61 -11.55 2.19 -1.63
C ARG A 61 -11.79 2.27 -0.11
N GLU A 62 -13.00 1.90 0.33
CA GLU A 62 -13.38 1.89 1.74
C GLU A 62 -12.53 0.88 2.53
N LEU A 63 -12.50 -0.38 2.09
CA LEU A 63 -11.65 -1.42 2.66
C LEU A 63 -10.17 -1.03 2.65
N GLY A 64 -9.68 -0.50 1.52
CA GLY A 64 -8.31 -0.02 1.42
C GLY A 64 -7.99 1.06 2.45
N ASN A 65 -8.90 2.02 2.66
CA ASN A 65 -8.72 3.07 3.67
C ASN A 65 -8.76 2.50 5.10
N GLU A 66 -9.64 1.54 5.39
CA GLU A 66 -9.71 0.89 6.71
C GLU A 66 -8.41 0.14 7.03
N LEU A 67 -7.93 -0.68 6.09
CA LEU A 67 -6.66 -1.39 6.23
C LEU A 67 -5.49 -0.42 6.38
N ALA A 68 -5.49 0.68 5.62
CA ALA A 68 -4.48 1.72 5.73
C ALA A 68 -4.47 2.35 7.12
N PHE A 69 -5.65 2.63 7.69
CA PHE A 69 -5.80 3.14 9.04
C PHE A 69 -5.24 2.14 10.08
N ARG A 70 -5.67 0.88 10.05
CA ARG A 70 -5.22 -0.16 10.99
C ARG A 70 -3.70 -0.41 10.92
N THR A 71 -3.12 -0.34 9.73
CA THR A 71 -1.67 -0.56 9.53
C THR A 71 -0.81 0.71 9.69
N LYS A 72 -1.44 1.87 9.95
CA LYS A 72 -0.80 3.19 9.95
C LYS A 72 -0.01 3.43 8.65
N SER A 73 -0.64 3.13 7.53
CA SER A 73 -0.13 3.31 6.17
C SER A 73 -1.12 4.15 5.35
N PHE A 74 -0.82 4.32 4.07
CA PHE A 74 -1.65 5.03 3.10
C PHE A 74 -2.09 4.08 2.00
N PHE A 75 -3.39 4.04 1.74
CA PHE A 75 -3.92 3.38 0.56
C PHE A 75 -3.58 4.21 -0.68
N VAL A 76 -2.88 3.58 -1.63
CA VAL A 76 -2.44 4.22 -2.87
C VAL A 76 -3.50 4.04 -3.95
N ASP A 77 -3.77 2.80 -4.30
CA ASP A 77 -4.68 2.41 -5.38
C ASP A 77 -4.94 0.89 -5.33
N SER A 78 -5.91 0.42 -6.11
CA SER A 78 -6.16 -1.00 -6.35
C SER A 78 -6.15 -1.32 -7.84
N ILE A 79 -5.54 -2.45 -8.21
CA ILE A 79 -5.46 -2.94 -9.58
C ILE A 79 -6.03 -4.36 -9.60
N GLY A 80 -7.28 -4.52 -10.04
CA GLY A 80 -7.98 -5.80 -9.97
C GLY A 80 -8.03 -6.33 -8.54
N LYS A 81 -7.58 -7.58 -8.31
CA LYS A 81 -7.48 -8.19 -6.97
C LYS A 81 -6.22 -7.80 -6.18
N ILE A 82 -5.54 -6.70 -6.52
CA ILE A 82 -4.32 -6.25 -5.84
C ILE A 82 -4.52 -4.86 -5.25
N MET A 83 -4.23 -4.68 -3.97
CA MET A 83 -4.20 -3.39 -3.28
C MET A 83 -2.76 -2.93 -3.05
N ILE A 84 -2.53 -1.63 -3.15
CA ILE A 84 -1.21 -1.02 -2.97
C ILE A 84 -1.24 -0.13 -1.72
N PHE A 85 -0.27 -0.35 -0.83
CA PHE A 85 -0.13 0.41 0.40
C PHE A 85 1.26 1.02 0.52
N PHE A 86 1.33 2.26 1.00
CA PHE A 86 2.58 3.00 1.21
C PHE A 86 2.67 3.49 2.66
N LYS A 87 3.80 3.27 3.31
CA LYS A 87 4.12 3.82 4.63
C LYS A 87 5.47 4.51 4.56
N PRO A 88 5.51 5.85 4.68
CA PRO A 88 6.78 6.56 4.68
C PRO A 88 7.61 6.16 5.90
N ASN A 89 8.91 6.01 5.69
CA ASN A 89 9.88 5.69 6.72
C ASN A 89 10.79 6.89 7.01
N ASN A 90 10.87 7.29 8.27
CA ASN A 90 11.65 8.45 8.71
C ASN A 90 13.16 8.20 8.77
N LYS A 91 13.61 6.94 8.69
CA LYS A 91 15.02 6.54 8.89
C LYS A 91 15.72 6.08 7.61
N ASP A 92 15.63 6.85 6.52
CA ASP A 92 16.41 6.59 5.29
C ASP A 92 15.82 5.57 4.30
N GLY A 93 14.50 5.40 4.29
CA GLY A 93 13.84 4.55 3.31
C GLY A 93 13.96 5.08 1.87
N LYS A 94 14.40 4.24 0.92
CA LYS A 94 14.65 4.64 -0.48
C LYS A 94 13.38 5.19 -1.12
N ILE A 95 12.26 4.49 -0.95
CA ILE A 95 10.98 4.89 -1.57
C ILE A 95 10.49 6.20 -0.97
N THR A 96 10.67 6.40 0.34
CA THR A 96 10.32 7.67 0.99
C THR A 96 11.17 8.84 0.48
N LYS A 97 12.47 8.62 0.20
CA LYS A 97 13.34 9.65 -0.40
C LYS A 97 12.86 10.03 -1.80
N ASP A 98 12.68 9.05 -2.67
CA ASP A 98 12.15 9.23 -4.02
C ASP A 98 10.80 9.95 -4.01
N PHE A 99 9.90 9.56 -3.12
CA PHE A 99 8.60 10.19 -2.93
C PHE A 99 8.70 11.65 -2.47
N ASN A 100 9.56 11.93 -1.49
CA ASN A 100 9.77 13.30 -1.00
C ASN A 100 10.42 14.19 -2.07
N GLU A 101 11.35 13.65 -2.87
CA GLU A 101 11.95 14.39 -3.98
C GLU A 101 10.91 14.71 -5.07
N PHE A 102 10.05 13.74 -5.42
CA PHE A 102 8.92 13.96 -6.32
C PHE A 102 7.98 15.06 -5.80
N LYS A 103 7.62 15.04 -4.51
CA LYS A 103 6.79 16.08 -3.88
C LYS A 103 7.43 17.47 -3.94
N LYS A 104 8.76 17.56 -3.78
CA LYS A 104 9.49 18.83 -3.89
C LYS A 104 9.50 19.37 -5.32
N LYS A 105 9.71 18.51 -6.32
CA LYS A 105 9.72 18.89 -7.75
C LYS A 105 8.36 19.38 -8.24
N GLY A 106 7.25 18.81 -7.76
CA GLY A 106 5.89 19.21 -8.18
C GLY A 106 5.33 20.48 -7.53
N LYS A 107 6.08 21.12 -6.62
CA LYS A 107 5.72 22.39 -5.96
C LYS A 107 6.41 23.62 -6.57
N LYS A 108 7.23 23.42 -7.60
CA LYS A 108 7.93 24.47 -8.36
C LYS A 108 7.25 24.62 -9.71
#